data_AF-A0A4U7D8D3-F1
#
_entry.id   AF-A0A4U7D8D3-F1
#
_cell.length_a   1.000
_cell.length_b   1.000
_cell.length_c   1.000
_cell.angle_alpha   90.00
_cell.angle_beta   90.00
_cell.angle_gamma   90.00
#
_symmetry.space_group_name_H-M   'P 1'
#
loop_
_entity.id
_entity.type
_entity.pdbx_description
1 polymer ?
#
loop_
_entity_poly.entity_id
_entity_poly.type
_entity_poly.pdbx_seq_one_letter_code
_entity_poly.pdbx_strand_id
1 'polypeptide(L)' 'SSFAETVAEQFETDHTSKVVGPTDIREHLGDIIASMDQPTIDGVNTYFVSQAAADAGLKVTLSGLGSDELFFGYPTFDSV' A
#
# COMPACT_ATOMS: atom_id res chain seq x y z
N SER A 1 -8.75 -8.01 4.28
CA SER A 1 -8.35 -7.69 5.67
C SER A 1 -9.62 -7.32 6.38
N SER A 2 -9.89 -7.89 7.55
CA SER A 2 -11.19 -7.69 8.22
C SER A 2 -11.52 -6.22 8.45
N PHE A 3 -10.53 -5.38 8.79
CA PHE A 3 -10.75 -3.94 8.96
C PHE A 3 -11.04 -3.22 7.63
N ALA A 4 -10.30 -3.56 6.56
CA ALA A 4 -10.54 -2.97 5.24
C ALA A 4 -11.94 -3.33 4.71
N GLU A 5 -12.40 -4.55 4.97
CA GLU A 5 -13.75 -5.02 4.63
C GLU A 5 -14.81 -4.23 5.41
N THR A 6 -14.64 -4.05 6.73
CA THR A 6 -15.55 -3.22 7.54
C THR A 6 -15.64 -1.77 7.04
N VAL A 7 -14.50 -1.16 6.69
CA VAL A 7 -14.45 0.20 6.14
C VAL A 7 -15.15 0.27 4.78
N ALA A 8 -14.91 -0.70 3.91
CA ALA A 8 -15.55 -0.77 2.60
C ALA A 8 -17.08 -0.89 2.70
N GLU A 9 -17.57 -1.74 3.62
CA GLU A 9 -19.00 -1.88 3.91
C GLU A 9 -19.60 -0.57 4.44
N GLN A 10 -18.92 0.09 5.38
CA GLN A 10 -19.38 1.35 5.97
C GLN A 10 -19.50 2.48 4.94
N PHE A 11 -18.58 2.55 3.97
CA PHE A 11 -18.55 3.61 2.96
C PHE A 11 -19.11 3.19 1.59
N GLU A 12 -19.66 1.98 1.49
CA GLU A 12 -20.28 1.42 0.27
C GLU A 12 -19.36 1.50 -0.96
N THR A 13 -18.06 1.24 -0.77
CA THR A 13 -17.06 1.32 -1.86
C THR A 13 -17.00 0.05 -2.68
N ASP A 14 -16.69 0.16 -3.98
CA ASP A 14 -16.26 -0.98 -4.79
C ASP A 14 -14.87 -1.45 -4.34
N HIS A 15 -14.85 -2.48 -3.50
CA HIS A 15 -13.65 -2.93 -2.80
C HIS A 15 -13.00 -4.13 -3.48
N THR A 16 -11.75 -3.95 -3.92
CA THR A 16 -10.91 -5.03 -4.45
C THR A 16 -9.85 -5.41 -3.42
N SER A 17 -9.77 -6.71 -3.12
CA SER A 17 -8.74 -7.28 -2.24
C SER A 17 -7.75 -8.10 -3.05
N LYS A 18 -6.46 -7.81 -2.93
CA LYS A 18 -5.36 -8.58 -3.53
C LYS A 18 -4.49 -9.14 -2.42
N VAL A 19 -4.35 -10.46 -2.39
CA VAL A 19 -3.40 -11.14 -1.50
C VAL A 19 -2.05 -11.18 -2.18
N VAL A 20 -1.02 -10.61 -1.56
CA VAL A 20 0.35 -10.63 -2.04
C VAL A 20 1.13 -11.66 -1.23
N GLY A 21 1.66 -12.67 -1.91
CA GLY A 21 2.47 -13.73 -1.33
C GLY A 21 3.95 -13.62 -1.66
N PRO A 22 4.78 -14.53 -1.12
CA PRO A 22 6.23 -14.54 -1.37
C PRO A 22 6.61 -14.72 -2.85
N THR A 23 5.78 -15.44 -3.61
CA THR A 23 6.02 -15.66 -5.05
C THR A 23 5.80 -14.36 -5.83
N ASP A 24 4.74 -13.60 -5.53
CA ASP A 24 4.47 -12.31 -6.16
C ASP A 24 5.65 -11.35 -5.98
N ILE A 25 6.20 -11.29 -4.75
CA ILE A 25 7.39 -10.48 -4.45
C ILE A 25 8.58 -10.96 -5.28
N ARG A 26 8.84 -12.27 -5.33
CA ARG A 26 9.97 -12.82 -6.08
C ARG A 26 9.87 -12.51 -7.58
N GLU A 27 8.67 -12.62 -8.15
CA GLU A 27 8.43 -12.38 -9.57
C GLU A 27 8.54 -10.89 -9.94
N HIS A 28 8.11 -10.00 -9.05
CA HIS A 28 8.09 -8.55 -9.31
C HIS A 28 9.28 -7.80 -8.72
N LEU A 29 10.21 -8.46 -8.00
CA LEU A 29 11.30 -7.79 -7.29
C LEU A 29 12.12 -6.85 -8.19
N GLY A 30 12.41 -7.30 -9.42
CA GLY A 30 13.12 -6.48 -10.40
C GLY A 30 12.37 -5.19 -10.76
N ASP A 31 11.08 -5.32 -11.05
CA ASP A 31 10.22 -4.19 -11.44
C ASP A 31 9.96 -3.24 -10.26
N ILE A 32 9.80 -3.80 -9.05
CA ILE A 32 9.67 -3.03 -7.82
C ILE A 32 10.89 -2.12 -7.65
N ILE A 33 12.10 -2.67 -7.69
CA ILE A 33 13.32 -1.88 -7.54
C ILE A 33 13.51 -0.90 -8.69
N ALA A 34 13.21 -1.31 -9.93
CA ALA A 34 13.32 -0.43 -11.11
C ALA A 34 12.31 0.73 -11.10
N SER A 35 11.19 0.58 -10.39
CA SER A 35 10.16 1.63 -10.25
C SER A 35 10.52 2.71 -9.22
N MET A 36 11.61 2.53 -8.47
CA MET A 36 12.05 3.46 -7.42
C MET A 36 13.36 4.14 -7.81
N ASP A 37 13.42 5.46 -7.66
CA ASP A 37 14.68 6.20 -7.75
C ASP A 37 15.60 5.86 -6.56
N GLN A 38 15.01 5.68 -5.37
CA GLN A 38 15.68 5.22 -4.16
C GLN A 38 14.86 4.11 -3.51
N PRO A 39 15.43 2.91 -3.26
CA PRO A 39 14.73 1.83 -2.59
C PRO A 39 14.28 2.23 -1.17
N THR A 40 13.02 1.93 -0.85
CA THR A 40 12.43 2.14 0.48
C THR A 40 11.57 0.92 0.88
N ILE A 41 11.30 0.78 2.18
CA ILE A 41 10.43 -0.29 2.68
C ILE A 41 8.99 -0.10 2.17
N ASP A 42 8.47 1.14 2.20
CA ASP A 42 7.10 1.44 1.75
C ASP A 42 6.90 1.31 0.24
N GLY A 43 8.00 1.34 -0.53
CA GLY A 43 7.93 1.19 -1.97
C GLY A 43 7.37 -0.17 -2.41
N VAL A 44 7.64 -1.25 -1.66
CA VAL A 44 7.12 -2.59 -2.00
C VAL A 44 5.59 -2.63 -1.89
N ASN A 45 5.05 -2.13 -0.78
CA ASN A 45 3.60 -2.07 -0.56
C ASN A 45 2.93 -1.14 -1.58
N THR A 46 3.54 0.02 -1.83
CA THR A 46 3.05 1.01 -2.79
C THR A 46 3.00 0.44 -4.20
N TYR A 47 4.01 -0.30 -4.63
CA TYR A 47 4.05 -0.96 -5.94
C TYR A 47 2.83 -1.87 -6.16
N PHE A 48 2.55 -2.78 -5.22
CA PHE A 48 1.43 -3.72 -5.38
C PHE A 48 0.06 -3.04 -5.32
N VAL A 49 -0.10 -1.98 -4.53
CA VAL A 49 -1.32 -1.17 -4.53
C VAL A 49 -1.49 -0.44 -5.87
N SER A 50 -0.44 0.17 -6.39
CA SER A 50 -0.45 0.83 -7.70
C SER A 50 -0.74 -0.15 -8.83
N GLN A 51 -0.14 -1.35 -8.79
CA GLN A 51 -0.42 -2.41 -9.76
C GLN A 51 -1.89 -2.84 -9.69
N ALA A 52 -2.42 -3.14 -8.50
CA ALA A 52 -3.82 -3.54 -8.33
C ALA A 52 -4.80 -2.44 -8.78
N ALA A 53 -4.49 -1.17 -8.51
CA ALA A 53 -5.29 -0.05 -8.99
C ALA A 53 -5.26 0.08 -10.51
N ALA A 54 -4.10 -0.09 -11.13
CA ALA A 54 -3.94 -0.09 -12.58
C ALA A 54 -4.69 -1.27 -13.24
N ASP A 55 -4.62 -2.47 -12.66
CA ASP A 55 -5.35 -3.67 -13.10
C ASP A 55 -6.87 -3.46 -13.03
N ALA A 56 -7.35 -2.71 -12.03
CA ALA A 56 -8.75 -2.29 -11.89
C ALA A 56 -9.16 -1.11 -12.81
N GLY A 57 -8.25 -0.62 -13.66
CA GLY A 57 -8.51 0.48 -14.59
C GLY A 57 -8.44 1.88 -13.98
N LEU A 58 -8.03 2.01 -12.72
CA LEU A 58 -7.86 3.30 -12.04
C LEU A 58 -6.58 3.99 -12.52
N LYS A 59 -6.61 5.31 -12.58
CA LYS A 59 -5.46 6.15 -12.98
C LYS A 59 -4.87 6.95 -11.84
N VAL A 60 -5.66 7.21 -10.80
CA VAL A 60 -5.29 8.02 -9.64
C VAL A 60 -5.77 7.30 -8.39
N THR A 61 -4.92 7.27 -7.37
CA THR A 61 -5.25 6.75 -6.04
C THR A 61 -4.84 7.78 -4.98
N LEU A 62 -5.48 7.68 -3.82
CA LEU A 62 -5.11 8.45 -2.62
C LEU A 62 -4.57 7.48 -1.58
N SER A 63 -3.52 7.87 -0.87
CA SER A 63 -2.88 7.07 0.16
C SER A 63 -2.78 7.87 1.46
N GLY A 64 -2.88 7.16 2.59
CA GLY A 64 -2.60 7.71 3.92
C GLY A 64 -1.12 7.68 4.31
N LEU A 65 -0.23 7.18 3.44
CA LEU A 65 1.22 7.15 3.70
C LEU A 65 1.74 8.54 4.08
N GLY A 66 2.55 8.62 5.15
CA GLY A 66 3.07 9.89 5.68
C GLY A 66 2.30 10.43 6.89
N SER A 67 1.14 9.86 7.25
CA SER A 67 0.34 10.36 8.37
C SER A 67 1.02 10.15 9.72
N ASP A 68 1.72 9.03 9.89
CA ASP A 68 2.37 8.71 11.16
C ASP A 68 3.54 9.67 11.44
N GLU A 69 4.23 10.13 10.40
CA GLU A 69 5.28 11.15 10.51
C GLU A 69 4.70 12.54 10.81
N LEU A 70 3.59 12.89 10.16
CA LEU A 70 2.97 14.20 10.33
C LEU A 70 2.28 14.36 11.70
N PHE A 71 1.69 13.28 12.20
CA PHE A 71 0.87 13.29 13.41
C PHE A 71 1.48 12.51 14.58
N PHE A 72 2.76 12.15 14.50
CA PHE A 72 3.48 11.44 15.55
C PHE A 72 2.86 10.07 15.91
N GLY A 73 2.37 9.34 14.90
CA GLY A 73 1.65 8.07 15.07
C GLY A 73 2.55 6.87 15.44
N TYR A 74 3.86 6.96 15.21
CA TYR A 74 4.78 5.89 15.61
C TYR A 74 5.05 5.89 17.13
N PRO A 75 5.03 4.73 17.82
CA PRO A 75 5.31 4.64 19.26
C PRO A 75 6.69 5.20 19.68
N THR A 76 7.62 5.29 18.75
CA THR A 76 8.94 5.89 18.97
C THR A 76 8.84 7.37 19.33
N PHE A 77 7.79 8.09 18.92
CA PHE A 77 7.61 9.50 19.27
C PHE A 77 7.24 9.71 20.75
N ASP A 78 6.66 8.71 21.42
CA ASP A 78 6.34 8.76 22.85
C ASP A 78 7.54 8.38 23.74
N SER A 79 8.59 7.82 23.15
CA SER A 79 9.72 7.19 23.87
C SER A 79 11.07 7.86 23.65
N VAL A 80 11.10 9.04 23.03
CA VAL A 80 12.26 9.96 23.00
C VAL A 80 12.19 11.03 24.07
#